data_AF-A0A959SZ58-F1
#
_entry.id   AF-A0A959SZ58-F1
#
_cell.length_a   1.000
_cell.length_b   1.000
_cell.length_c   1.000
_cell.angle_alpha   90.00
_cell.angle_beta   90.00
_cell.angle_gamma   90.00
#
_symmetry.space_group_name_H-M   'P 1'
#
loop_
_entity.id
_entity.type
_entity.pdbx_description
1 polymer ?
#
loop_
_entity_poly.entity_id
_entity_poly.type
_entity_poly.pdbx_seq_one_letter_code
_entity_poly.pdbx_strand_id
1 'polypeptide(L)' 'MTSFLITIIVLALIFDYINGFHDAANSIATVVSTKVLTPFQAVLWAAIFNSAAFFIFKDHGVA' A
#
# COMPACT_ATOMS: atom_id res chain seq x y z
N MET A 1 11.20 -23.78 15.62
CA MET A 1 11.40 -22.35 15.92
C MET A 1 11.59 -21.54 14.64
N THR A 2 12.60 -21.87 13.82
CA THR A 2 12.83 -21.24 12.50
C THR A 2 11.70 -21.45 11.48
N SER A 3 11.09 -22.64 11.45
CA SER A 3 9.95 -22.93 10.55
C SER A 3 8.76 -22.00 10.79
N PHE A 4 8.39 -21.79 12.06
CA PHE A 4 7.29 -20.91 12.47
C PHE A 4 7.58 -19.44 12.13
N LEU A 5 8.83 -19.02 12.32
CA LEU A 5 9.29 -17.67 11.99
C LEU A 5 9.17 -17.40 10.48
N ILE A 6 9.63 -18.34 9.65
CA ILE A 6 9.52 -18.23 8.19
C ILE A 6 8.04 -18.14 7.77
N THR A 7 7.16 -18.95 8.36
CA THR A 7 5.71 -18.88 8.09
C THR A 7 5.12 -17.51 8.43
N ILE A 8 5.49 -16.94 9.58
CA ILE A 8 5.00 -15.61 9.98
C ILE A 8 5.50 -14.52 9.03
N ILE A 9 6.77 -14.54 8.63
CA ILE A 9 7.31 -13.57 7.65
C ILE A 9 6.54 -13.66 6.33
N VAL A 10 6.31 -14.87 5.82
CA VAL A 10 5.58 -15.06 4.57
C VAL A 10 4.14 -14.54 4.69
N LEU A 11 3.45 -14.84 5.80
CA LEU A 11 2.11 -14.30 6.03
C LEU A 11 2.11 -12.77 6.13
N ALA A 12 3.09 -12.18 6.83
CA ALA A 12 3.22 -10.74 6.98
C ALA A 12 3.43 -10.07 5.62
N LEU A 13 4.30 -10.61 4.76
CA LEU A 13 4.51 -10.10 3.41
C LEU A 13 3.25 -10.17 2.54
N ILE A 14 2.50 -11.27 2.63
CA ILE A 14 1.22 -11.42 1.91
C ILE A 14 0.20 -10.40 2.41
N PHE A 15 0.07 -10.25 3.73
CA PHE A 15 -0.83 -9.29 4.33
C PHE A 15 -0.48 -7.87 3.90
N ASP A 16 0.78 -7.46 4.04
CA ASP A 16 1.25 -6.12 3.71
C ASP A 16 1.00 -5.78 2.23
N TYR A 17 1.20 -6.75 1.34
CA TYR A 17 0.87 -6.59 -0.09
C TYR A 17 -0.62 -6.37 -0.34
N ILE A 18 -1.50 -7.16 0.30
CA ILE A 18 -2.95 -7.03 0.12
C ILE A 18 -3.45 -5.69 0.68
N ASN A 19 -2.96 -5.27 1.85
CA ASN A 19 -3.32 -3.99 2.45
C ASN A 19 -2.86 -2.82 1.59
N GLY A 20 -1.61 -2.85 1.10
CA GLY A 20 -1.10 -1.81 0.20
C GLY A 20 -1.93 -1.67 -1.10
N PHE A 21 -2.47 -2.78 -1.63
CA PHE A 21 -3.36 -2.73 -2.78
C PHE A 21 -4.71 -2.08 -2.46
N HIS A 22 -5.27 -2.39 -1.28
CA HIS A 22 -6.53 -1.81 -0.84
C HIS A 22 -6.40 -0.31 -0.54
N ASP A 23 -5.31 0.09 0.10
CA ASP A 23 -5.01 1.49 0.40
C ASP A 23 -4.80 2.31 -0.88
N ALA A 24 -4.09 1.73 -1.86
CA ALA A 24 -3.96 2.34 -3.18
C ALA A 24 -5.34 2.55 -3.83
N ALA A 25 -6.24 1.57 -3.80
CA ALA A 25 -7.58 1.69 -4.35
C ALA A 25 -8.44 2.74 -3.62
N ASN A 26 -8.38 2.76 -2.29
CA ASN A 26 -9.15 3.70 -1.47
C ASN A 26 -8.68 5.15 -1.68
N SER A 27 -7.36 5.39 -1.80
CA SER A 27 -6.81 6.73 -2.00
C SER A 27 -7.10 7.34 -3.38
N ILE A 28 -7.38 6.51 -4.40
CA ILE A 28 -7.66 6.99 -5.78
C ILE A 28 -9.14 7.02 -6.13
N ALA A 29 -10.00 6.30 -5.39
CA ALA A 29 -11.42 6.12 -5.73
C ALA A 29 -12.14 7.44 -5.98
N THR A 30 -11.93 8.44 -5.12
CA THR A 30 -12.56 9.77 -5.24
C THR A 30 -12.04 10.53 -6.46
N VAL A 31 -10.73 10.51 -6.71
CA VAL A 31 -10.09 11.28 -7.79
C VAL A 31 -10.43 10.72 -9.17
N VAL A 32 -10.55 9.39 -9.27
CA VAL A 32 -11.00 8.68 -10.47
C VAL A 32 -12.50 8.87 -10.69
N SER A 33 -13.32 8.77 -9.64
CA SER A 33 -14.78 8.95 -9.72
C SER A 33 -15.17 10.38 -10.14
N THR A 34 -14.46 11.38 -9.63
CA THR A 34 -14.63 12.80 -10.01
C THR A 34 -14.01 13.14 -11.36
N LYS A 35 -13.31 12.20 -12.02
CA LYS A 35 -12.62 12.38 -13.30
C LYS A 35 -11.57 13.51 -13.29
N VAL A 36 -11.03 13.84 -12.12
CA VAL A 36 -9.93 14.80 -11.98
C VAL A 36 -8.64 14.24 -12.59
N LEU A 37 -8.44 12.92 -12.47
CA LEU A 37 -7.34 12.19 -13.10
C LEU A 37 -7.88 11.00 -13.89
N THR A 38 -7.19 10.63 -14.98
CA THR A 38 -7.44 9.34 -15.64
C THR A 38 -7.08 8.18 -14.71
N PRO A 39 -7.70 6.99 -14.86
CA PRO A 39 -7.40 5.83 -14.00
C PRO A 39 -5.91 5.50 -13.95
N PHE A 40 -5.21 5.61 -15.09
CA PHE A 40 -3.78 5.35 -15.17
C PHE A 40 -2.96 6.40 -14.40
N GLN A 41 -3.28 7.69 -14.56
CA GLN A 41 -2.62 8.77 -13.81
C GLN A 41 -2.84 8.61 -12.31
N ALA A 42 -4.04 8.22 -11.88
CA ALA A 42 -4.36 8.02 -10.47
C ALA A 42 -3.59 6.83 -9.87
N VAL A 43 -3.45 5.72 -10.60
CA VAL A 43 -2.61 4.58 -10.16
C VAL A 43 -1.14 4.98 -10.06
N LEU A 44 -0.61 5.73 -11.03
CA LEU A 44 0.77 6.22 -10.97
C LEU A 44 0.98 7.16 -9.78
N TRP A 45 -0.01 8.01 -9.49
CA TRP A 45 -0.04 8.88 -8.32
C TRP A 45 0.01 8.06 -7.02
N ALA A 46 -0.88 7.08 -6.87
CA ALA A 46 -0.88 6.20 -5.70
C ALA A 46 0.44 5.44 -5.54
N ALA A 47 1.02 4.92 -6.62
CA ALA A 47 2.30 4.20 -6.56
C ALA A 47 3.44 5.09 -6.04
N ILE A 48 3.51 6.34 -6.50
CA ILE A 48 4.53 7.30 -6.06
C ILE A 48 4.36 7.63 -4.58
N PHE A 49 3.15 8.01 -4.16
CA PHE A 49 2.91 8.44 -2.77
C PHE A 49 2.96 7.28 -1.77
N ASN A 50 2.49 6.09 -2.14
CA ASN A 50 2.61 4.89 -1.31
C ASN A 50 4.09 4.51 -1.11
N SER A 51 4.90 4.57 -2.17
CA SER A 51 6.34 4.31 -2.06
C SER A 51 7.05 5.41 -1.26
N ALA A 52 6.71 6.67 -1.49
CA ALA A 52 7.31 7.81 -0.77
C ALA A 52 6.98 7.75 0.74
N ALA A 53 5.79 7.28 1.10
CA ALA A 53 5.38 7.14 2.50
C ALA A 53 6.34 6.23 3.29
N PHE A 54 6.76 5.11 2.70
CA PHE A 54 7.73 4.20 3.31
C PHE A 54 9.08 4.88 3.64
N PHE A 55 9.53 5.82 2.81
CA PHE A 55 10.82 6.50 3.01
C PHE A 55 10.71 7.74 3.93
N ILE A 56 9.56 8.41 3.94
CA ILE A 56 9.35 9.68 4.65
C ILE A 56 8.85 9.45 6.08
N PHE A 57 7.94 8.50 6.28
CA PHE A 57 7.35 8.23 7.58
C PHE A 57 8.15 7.12 8.28
N LYS A 58 8.96 7.51 9.27
CA LYS A 58 9.85 6.61 10.02
C LYS A 58 9.16 5.88 11.17
N ASP A 59 8.00 6.37 11.61
CA ASP A 59 7.31 5.87 12.79
C ASP A 59 6.32 4.77 12.40
N HIS A 60 6.64 3.54 12.78
CA HIS A 60 5.82 2.34 12.59
C HIS A 60 5.14 1.99 13.92
N GLY A 61 4.56 3.00 14.58
CA GLY A 61 3.74 2.82 15.75
C GLY A 61 2.48 2.04 15.39
N VAL A 62 2.61 0.72 15.36
CA VAL A 62 1.55 -0.31 15.30
C VAL A 62 0.29 0.10 14.53
N ALA A 63 0.27 -0.26 13.25
CA ALA A 63 -0.98 -0.75 12.67
C ALA A 63 -1.30 -2.14 13.27
#